data_AF-A0A2E1EGC9-F1
#
_entry.id   AF-A0A2E1EGC9-F1
#
_cell.length_a   1.000
_cell.length_b   1.000
_cell.length_c   1.000
_cell.angle_alpha   90.00
_cell.angle_beta   90.00
_cell.angle_gamma   90.00
#
_symmetry.space_group_name_H-M   'P 1'
#
loop_
_entity.id
_entity.type
_entity.pdbx_description
1 polymer ?
#
loop_
_entity_poly.entity_id
_entity_poly.type
_entity_poly.pdbx_seq_one_letter_code
_entity_poly.pdbx_strand_id
1 'polypeptide(L)'
;MLKNTIERLIRRQEAITGESADFMRDLHAGSPSGFWRFALFVPMSRHRGTLPLNAACAVRIAAVHAEDCGPCLQTVIKLSLDAGASPEILRAAVEENLEPMDEETKLAFEFARHLVARDPRSEDLRSAIERRWGKAGISEIALAIASSRVFPTVKRAMGYGQACQRVVIAGEQTEAALGTARAA
;
A
#
# COMPACT_ATOMS: atom_id res chain seq x y z
N MET A 1 9.10 -18.18 -26.18
CA MET A 1 8.50 -18.77 -24.96
C MET A 1 8.51 -17.82 -23.76
N LEU A 2 9.65 -17.23 -23.36
CA LEU A 2 9.74 -16.41 -22.14
C LEU A 2 8.85 -15.14 -22.16
N LYS A 3 8.75 -14.43 -23.30
CA LYS A 3 7.85 -13.28 -23.47
C LYS A 3 6.37 -13.64 -23.23
N ASN A 4 5.94 -14.82 -23.69
CA ASN A 4 4.55 -15.29 -23.50
C ASN A 4 4.27 -15.65 -22.04
N THR A 5 5.30 -16.04 -21.28
CA THR A 5 5.18 -16.30 -19.84
C THR A 5 5.05 -14.99 -19.06
N ILE A 6 5.85 -13.97 -19.39
CA ILE A 6 5.81 -12.66 -18.71
C ILE A 6 4.49 -11.95 -18.97
N GLU A 7 4.03 -11.92 -20.22
CA GLU A 7 2.72 -11.34 -20.54
C GLU A 7 1.58 -12.03 -19.79
N ARG A 8 1.67 -13.36 -19.59
CA ARG A 8 0.69 -14.11 -18.79
C ARG A 8 0.74 -13.72 -17.31
N LEU A 9 1.93 -13.50 -16.75
CA LEU A 9 2.08 -13.04 -15.37
C LEU A 9 1.51 -11.64 -15.18
N ILE A 10 1.78 -10.73 -16.12
CA ILE A 10 1.26 -9.35 -16.11
C ILE A 10 -0.27 -9.38 -16.20
N ARG A 11 -0.84 -10.09 -17.17
CA ARG A 11 -2.32 -10.24 -17.29
C ARG A 11 -2.96 -10.83 -16.05
N ARG A 12 -2.29 -11.78 -15.39
CA ARG A 12 -2.79 -12.34 -14.13
C ARG A 12 -2.80 -11.28 -13.03
N GLN A 13 -1.79 -10.43 -12.94
CA GLN A 13 -1.75 -9.34 -11.98
C GLN A 13 -2.86 -8.32 -12.25
N GLU A 14 -3.09 -7.96 -13.52
CA GLU A 14 -4.19 -7.07 -13.92
C GLU A 14 -5.55 -7.67 -13.55
N ALA A 15 -5.76 -8.96 -13.79
CA ALA A 15 -7.00 -9.64 -13.42
C ALA A 15 -7.24 -9.69 -11.90
N ILE A 16 -6.17 -9.84 -11.10
CA ILE A 16 -6.27 -9.86 -9.63
C ILE A 16 -6.57 -8.46 -9.09
N THR A 17 -5.88 -7.45 -9.61
CA THR A 17 -5.89 -6.09 -9.04
C THR A 17 -6.96 -5.19 -9.65
N GLY A 18 -7.41 -5.50 -10.87
CA GLY A 18 -8.26 -4.62 -11.68
C GLY A 18 -7.52 -3.44 -12.31
N GLU A 19 -6.20 -3.32 -12.08
CA GLU A 19 -5.39 -2.18 -12.48
C GLU A 19 -4.46 -2.52 -13.63
N SER A 20 -4.21 -1.55 -14.53
CA SER A 20 -3.23 -1.71 -15.60
C SER A 20 -1.82 -1.93 -15.03
N ALA A 21 -1.12 -2.87 -15.65
CA ALA A 21 0.28 -3.16 -15.39
C ALA A 21 1.16 -2.85 -16.62
N ASP A 22 0.76 -1.89 -17.46
CA ASP A 22 1.53 -1.47 -18.65
C ASP A 22 2.96 -1.04 -18.30
N PHE A 23 3.16 -0.38 -17.15
CA PHE A 23 4.51 -0.05 -16.68
C PHE A 23 5.41 -1.28 -16.52
N MET A 24 4.86 -2.46 -16.21
CA MET A 24 5.63 -3.69 -16.14
C MET A 24 6.03 -4.20 -17.53
N ARG A 25 5.16 -4.01 -18.53
CA ARG A 25 5.47 -4.35 -19.93
C ARG A 25 6.60 -3.47 -20.42
N ASP A 26 6.53 -2.17 -20.17
CA ASP A 26 7.54 -1.20 -20.56
C ASP A 26 8.85 -1.38 -19.76
N LEU A 27 8.76 -1.70 -18.47
CA LEU A 27 9.92 -2.05 -17.65
C LEU A 27 10.64 -3.28 -18.20
N HIS A 28 9.90 -4.33 -18.57
CA HIS A 28 10.49 -5.51 -19.16
C HIS A 28 11.06 -5.24 -20.56
N ALA A 29 10.38 -4.42 -21.38
CA ALA A 29 10.85 -4.06 -22.72
C ALA A 29 12.15 -3.24 -22.67
N GLY A 30 12.25 -2.26 -21.75
CA GLY A 30 13.44 -1.43 -21.57
C GLY A 30 14.55 -2.10 -20.78
N SER A 31 14.23 -2.98 -19.82
CA SER A 31 15.20 -3.70 -19.02
C SER A 31 14.66 -5.04 -18.48
N PRO A 32 14.84 -6.15 -19.22
CA PRO A 32 14.42 -7.47 -18.74
C PRO A 32 15.04 -7.86 -17.38
N SER A 33 16.30 -7.49 -17.15
CA SER A 33 16.99 -7.76 -15.89
C SER A 33 16.51 -6.86 -14.75
N GLY A 34 16.03 -5.64 -15.06
CA GLY A 34 15.37 -4.75 -14.12
C GLY A 34 13.98 -5.26 -13.73
N PHE A 35 13.19 -5.74 -14.69
CA PHE A 35 11.90 -6.38 -14.44
C PHE A 35 12.01 -7.55 -13.46
N TRP A 36 12.99 -8.45 -13.64
CA TRP A 36 13.16 -9.58 -12.72
C TRP A 36 13.58 -9.14 -11.33
N ARG A 37 14.45 -8.12 -11.20
CA ARG A 37 14.80 -7.52 -9.89
C ARG A 37 13.58 -6.92 -9.20
N PHE A 38 12.74 -6.22 -9.96
CA PHE A 38 11.49 -5.68 -9.45
C PHE A 38 10.52 -6.78 -9.01
N ALA A 39 10.38 -7.86 -9.80
CA ALA A 39 9.54 -9.00 -9.47
C ALA A 39 10.01 -9.72 -8.19
N LEU A 40 11.32 -9.81 -7.95
CA LEU A 40 11.90 -10.43 -6.75
C LEU A 40 11.55 -9.71 -5.44
N PHE A 41 11.09 -8.46 -5.50
CA PHE A 41 10.63 -7.72 -4.32
C PHE A 41 9.17 -8.08 -3.92
N VAL A 42 8.36 -8.65 -4.81
CA VAL A 42 6.93 -8.96 -4.53
C VAL A 42 6.70 -9.85 -3.29
N PRO A 43 7.53 -10.87 -2.99
CA PRO A 43 7.39 -11.62 -1.73
C PRO A 43 7.50 -10.73 -0.49
N MET A 44 8.38 -9.71 -0.53
CA MET A 44 8.54 -8.75 0.56
C MET A 44 7.28 -7.89 0.75
N SER A 45 6.63 -7.44 -0.32
CA SER A 45 5.39 -6.64 -0.21
C SER A 45 4.21 -7.41 0.38
N ARG A 46 4.23 -8.73 0.22
CA ARG A 46 3.22 -9.66 0.76
C ARG A 46 3.53 -10.16 2.16
N HIS A 47 4.66 -9.78 2.74
CA HIS A 47 5.03 -10.23 4.08
C HIS A 47 4.01 -9.77 5.13
N ARG A 48 3.52 -10.73 5.90
CA ARG A 48 2.65 -10.51 7.07
C ARG A 48 3.10 -11.44 8.19
N GLY A 49 2.84 -11.05 9.42
CA GLY A 49 3.29 -11.75 10.61
C GLY A 49 2.36 -11.52 11.80
N THR A 50 2.86 -10.80 12.79
CA THR A 50 2.23 -10.64 14.10
C THR A 50 1.07 -9.63 14.13
N LEU A 51 0.99 -8.72 13.17
CA LEU A 51 -0.07 -7.70 13.18
C LEU A 51 -1.46 -8.31 12.89
N PRO A 52 -2.52 -7.85 13.59
CA PRO A 52 -3.89 -8.07 13.16
C PRO A 52 -4.08 -7.62 11.70
N LEU A 53 -4.95 -8.31 10.97
CA LEU A 53 -5.16 -8.04 9.53
C LEU A 53 -5.50 -6.58 9.26
N ASN A 54 -6.46 -6.02 10.00
CA ASN A 54 -6.89 -4.63 9.85
C ASN A 54 -5.74 -3.65 10.10
N ALA A 55 -4.92 -3.86 11.14
CA ALA A 55 -3.73 -3.05 11.41
C ALA A 55 -2.70 -3.14 10.27
N ALA A 56 -2.40 -4.35 9.77
CA ALA A 56 -1.46 -4.56 8.68
C ALA A 56 -1.93 -3.93 7.35
N CYS A 57 -3.24 -3.90 7.11
CA CYS A 57 -3.86 -3.24 5.95
C CYS A 57 -3.86 -1.71 6.11
N ALA A 58 -4.21 -1.20 7.29
CA ALA A 58 -4.21 0.24 7.57
C ALA A 58 -2.80 0.85 7.43
N VAL A 59 -1.76 0.15 7.90
CA VAL A 59 -0.35 0.54 7.67
C VAL A 59 -0.03 0.69 6.19
N ARG A 60 -0.46 -0.27 5.37
CA ARG A 60 -0.21 -0.24 3.92
C ARG A 60 -0.97 0.89 3.24
N ILE A 61 -2.21 1.16 3.66
CA ILE A 61 -3.02 2.28 3.18
C ILE A 61 -2.34 3.60 3.52
N ALA A 62 -1.98 3.84 4.79
CA ALA A 62 -1.29 5.05 5.20
C ALA A 62 -0.03 5.30 4.36
N ALA A 63 0.76 4.24 4.13
CA ALA A 63 2.00 4.35 3.37
C ALA A 63 1.80 4.60 1.87
N VAL A 64 0.87 3.91 1.22
CA VAL A 64 0.63 4.07 -0.23
C VAL A 64 -0.16 5.33 -0.55
N HIS A 65 -1.03 5.77 0.37
CA HIS A 65 -1.82 6.98 0.22
C HIS A 65 -0.95 8.23 0.25
N ALA A 66 0.03 8.27 1.16
CA ALA A 66 1.05 9.34 1.22
C ALA A 66 1.92 9.44 -0.05
N GLU A 67 1.96 8.37 -0.86
CA GLU A 67 2.66 8.35 -2.14
C GLU A 67 1.79 8.86 -3.30
N ASP A 68 0.56 9.32 -3.07
CA ASP A 68 -0.33 9.92 -4.08
C ASP A 68 -0.38 9.14 -5.41
N CYS A 69 -0.61 7.82 -5.30
CA CYS A 69 -0.77 6.92 -6.45
C CYS A 69 -2.15 6.24 -6.38
N GLY A 70 -3.16 6.80 -7.05
CA GLY A 70 -4.53 6.29 -7.05
C GLY A 70 -4.66 4.80 -7.40
N PRO A 71 -4.11 4.34 -8.54
CA PRO A 71 -4.07 2.91 -8.90
C PRO A 71 -3.36 2.02 -7.87
N CYS A 72 -2.32 2.55 -7.21
CA CYS A 72 -1.59 1.81 -6.19
C CYS A 72 -2.45 1.66 -4.92
N LEU A 73 -3.16 2.73 -4.51
CA LEU A 73 -4.09 2.70 -3.39
C LEU A 73 -5.26 1.75 -3.68
N GLN A 74 -5.85 1.82 -4.86
CA GLN A 74 -6.93 0.91 -5.30
C GLN A 74 -6.47 -0.57 -5.27
N THR A 75 -5.25 -0.84 -5.73
CA THR A 75 -4.64 -2.18 -5.64
C THR A 75 -4.51 -2.65 -4.19
N VAL A 76 -4.01 -1.80 -3.28
CA VAL A 76 -3.87 -2.15 -1.85
C VAL A 76 -5.23 -2.42 -1.22
N ILE A 77 -6.25 -1.63 -1.54
CA ILE A 77 -7.64 -1.84 -1.11
C ILE A 77 -8.15 -3.20 -1.58
N LYS A 78 -8.03 -3.50 -2.88
CA LYS A 78 -8.48 -4.78 -3.46
C LYS A 78 -7.83 -5.97 -2.76
N LEU A 79 -6.51 -5.93 -2.60
CA LEU A 79 -5.76 -7.01 -1.94
C LEU A 79 -6.11 -7.13 -0.45
N SER A 80 -6.46 -6.03 0.21
CA SER A 80 -6.91 -6.04 1.61
C SER A 80 -8.30 -6.65 1.75
N LEU A 81 -9.23 -6.31 0.85
CA LEU A 81 -10.56 -6.93 0.79
C LEU A 81 -10.48 -8.43 0.50
N ASP A 82 -9.63 -8.84 -0.45
CA ASP A 82 -9.40 -10.26 -0.75
C ASP A 82 -8.82 -11.04 0.44
N ALA A 83 -8.06 -10.37 1.30
CA ALA A 83 -7.53 -10.95 2.52
C ALA A 83 -8.56 -11.01 3.66
N GLY A 84 -9.75 -10.41 3.49
CA GLY A 84 -10.82 -10.36 4.49
C GLY A 84 -10.77 -9.16 5.44
N ALA A 85 -10.06 -8.09 5.08
CA ALA A 85 -10.03 -6.87 5.91
C ALA A 85 -11.42 -6.19 5.91
N SER A 86 -11.74 -5.52 7.02
CA SER A 86 -13.02 -4.82 7.15
C SER A 86 -13.12 -3.63 6.19
N PRO A 87 -14.13 -3.57 5.30
CA PRO A 87 -14.34 -2.41 4.42
C PRO A 87 -14.46 -1.09 5.18
N GLU A 88 -15.04 -1.12 6.39
CA GLU A 88 -15.17 0.04 7.28
C GLU A 88 -13.81 0.57 7.72
N ILE A 89 -12.90 -0.31 8.12
CA ILE A 89 -11.54 0.06 8.48
C ILE A 89 -10.75 0.58 7.28
N LEU A 90 -10.93 -0.02 6.10
CA LEU A 90 -10.25 0.46 4.89
C LEU A 90 -10.72 1.87 4.51
N ARG A 91 -12.03 2.14 4.60
CA ARG A 91 -12.59 3.50 4.40
C ARG A 91 -12.02 4.48 5.42
N ALA A 92 -12.08 4.12 6.70
CA ALA A 92 -11.54 4.90 7.81
C ALA A 92 -10.05 5.26 7.58
N ALA A 93 -9.24 4.31 7.11
CA ALA A 93 -7.82 4.54 6.82
C ALA A 93 -7.59 5.49 5.62
N VAL A 94 -8.42 5.42 4.57
CA VAL A 94 -8.33 6.32 3.41
C VAL A 94 -8.79 7.74 3.76
N GLU A 95 -9.83 7.86 4.58
CA GLU A 95 -10.40 9.14 5.01
C GLU A 95 -9.62 9.77 6.18
N GLU A 96 -8.61 9.07 6.71
CA GLU A 96 -7.91 9.41 7.94
C GLU A 96 -8.84 9.57 9.16
N ASN A 97 -9.97 8.86 9.17
CA ASN A 97 -10.91 8.83 10.28
C ASN A 97 -10.53 7.73 11.28
N LEU A 98 -10.10 8.11 12.49
CA LEU A 98 -9.66 7.16 13.52
C LEU A 98 -10.81 6.55 14.32
N GLU A 99 -12.02 7.11 14.26
CA GLU A 99 -13.15 6.72 15.10
C GLU A 99 -13.57 5.24 14.93
N PRO A 100 -13.62 4.67 13.69
CA PRO A 100 -14.01 3.27 13.51
C PRO A 100 -12.90 2.27 13.84
N MET A 101 -11.67 2.74 14.12
CA MET A 101 -10.51 1.89 14.32
C MET A 101 -10.42 1.38 15.75
N ASP A 102 -10.19 0.07 15.93
CA ASP A 102 -9.76 -0.46 17.21
C ASP A 102 -8.36 0.08 17.60
N GLU A 103 -8.02 -0.03 18.88
CA GLU A 103 -6.77 0.52 19.43
C GLU A 103 -5.51 -0.01 18.73
N GLU A 104 -5.53 -1.26 18.25
CA GLU A 104 -4.40 -1.85 17.51
C GLU A 104 -4.25 -1.24 16.12
N THR A 105 -5.36 -1.14 15.40
CA THR A 105 -5.41 -0.57 14.06
C THR A 105 -5.03 0.89 14.10
N LYS A 106 -5.57 1.64 15.06
CA LYS A 106 -5.27 3.06 15.27
C LYS A 106 -3.78 3.27 15.56
N LEU A 107 -3.21 2.52 16.51
CA LEU A 107 -1.79 2.60 16.85
C LEU A 107 -0.90 2.35 15.62
N ALA A 108 -1.17 1.29 14.85
CA ALA A 108 -0.37 0.95 13.68
C ALA A 108 -0.52 1.98 12.54
N PHE A 109 -1.75 2.45 12.31
CA PHE A 109 -2.07 3.46 11.30
C PHE A 109 -1.40 4.80 11.61
N GLU A 110 -1.55 5.32 12.83
CA GLU A 110 -0.94 6.58 13.26
C GLU A 110 0.58 6.51 13.19
N PHE A 111 1.19 5.41 13.66
CA PHE A 111 2.63 5.22 13.54
C PHE A 111 3.09 5.28 12.08
N ALA A 112 2.43 4.54 11.18
CA ALA A 112 2.77 4.53 9.77
C ALA A 112 2.62 5.92 9.14
N ARG A 113 1.53 6.62 9.43
CA ARG A 113 1.24 7.96 8.92
C ARG A 113 2.28 8.98 9.37
N HIS A 114 2.62 9.02 10.66
CA HIS A 114 3.66 9.90 11.18
C HIS A 114 5.03 9.55 10.59
N LEU A 115 5.36 8.26 10.46
CA LEU A 115 6.64 7.84 9.91
C LEU A 115 6.80 8.25 8.44
N VAL A 116 5.77 8.09 7.60
CA VAL A 116 5.86 8.51 6.19
C VAL A 116 5.88 10.03 6.02
N ALA A 117 5.22 10.76 6.92
CA ALA A 117 5.26 12.22 6.99
C ALA A 117 6.58 12.76 7.57
N ARG A 118 7.49 11.90 8.06
CA ARG A 118 8.71 12.27 8.79
C ARG A 118 8.42 13.11 10.03
N ASP A 119 7.31 12.81 10.68
CA ASP A 119 6.86 13.48 11.90
C ASP A 119 7.52 12.83 13.13
N PRO A 120 8.18 13.61 14.02
CA PRO A 120 8.84 13.08 15.21
C PRO A 120 7.95 12.24 16.12
N ARG A 121 6.62 12.44 16.09
CA ARG A 121 5.64 11.62 16.82
C ARG A 121 5.73 10.13 16.49
N SER A 122 6.30 9.75 15.35
CA SER A 122 6.55 8.33 15.04
C SER A 122 7.52 7.68 16.03
N GLU A 123 8.47 8.43 16.59
CA GLU A 123 9.41 7.88 17.59
C GLU A 123 8.71 7.58 18.92
N ASP A 124 7.78 8.44 19.32
CA ASP A 124 6.96 8.23 20.53
C ASP A 124 6.10 6.96 20.39
N LEU A 125 5.52 6.77 19.20
CA LEU A 125 4.68 5.62 18.89
C LEU A 125 5.48 4.33 18.71
N ARG A 126 6.75 4.39 18.26
CA ARG A 126 7.62 3.21 18.06
C ARG A 126 7.70 2.34 19.31
N SER A 127 7.86 2.98 20.47
CA SER A 127 7.94 2.26 21.75
C SER A 127 6.64 1.52 22.09
N ALA A 128 5.47 2.07 21.71
CA ALA A 128 4.19 1.41 21.90
C ALA A 128 4.01 0.23 20.93
N ILE A 129 4.43 0.37 19.67
CA ILE A 129 4.48 -0.72 18.68
C ILE A 129 5.32 -1.89 19.21
N GLU A 130 6.53 -1.61 19.70
CA GLU A 130 7.43 -2.64 20.21
C GLU A 130 6.90 -3.32 21.47
N ARG A 131 6.25 -2.58 22.38
CA ARG A 131 5.57 -3.21 23.53
C ARG A 131 4.42 -4.12 23.10
N ARG A 132 3.70 -3.78 22.03
CA ARG A 132 2.50 -4.51 21.58
C ARG A 132 2.82 -5.76 20.76
N TRP A 133 3.76 -5.66 19.83
CA TRP A 133 4.06 -6.74 18.87
C TRP A 133 5.56 -7.10 18.79
N GLY A 134 6.38 -6.51 19.66
CA GLY A 134 7.82 -6.80 19.71
C GLY A 134 8.58 -6.37 18.47
N LYS A 135 9.79 -6.92 18.32
CA LYS A 135 10.65 -6.69 17.16
C LYS A 135 10.08 -7.27 15.86
N ALA A 136 9.25 -8.31 15.96
CA ALA A 136 8.56 -8.88 14.81
C ALA A 136 7.55 -7.89 14.21
N GLY A 137 6.72 -7.26 15.04
CA GLY A 137 5.72 -6.31 14.56
C GLY A 137 6.32 -5.04 13.94
N ILE A 138 7.33 -4.44 14.58
CA ILE A 138 7.99 -3.25 13.98
C ILE A 138 8.69 -3.61 12.66
N SER A 139 9.23 -4.82 12.54
CA SER A 139 9.84 -5.29 11.29
C SER A 139 8.80 -5.51 10.19
N GLU A 140 7.65 -6.11 10.52
CA GLU A 140 6.52 -6.26 9.59
C GLU A 140 6.02 -4.90 9.09
N ILE A 141 5.84 -3.94 10.00
CA ILE A 141 5.42 -2.57 9.65
C ILE A 141 6.46 -1.89 8.76
N ALA A 142 7.75 -1.99 9.10
CA ALA A 142 8.82 -1.39 8.32
C ALA A 142 8.85 -1.93 6.88
N LEU A 143 8.72 -3.24 6.70
CA LEU A 143 8.65 -3.88 5.38
C LEU A 143 7.38 -3.48 4.63
N ALA A 144 6.22 -3.44 5.31
CA ALA A 144 4.97 -2.97 4.72
C ALA A 144 5.09 -1.54 4.19
N ILE A 145 5.61 -0.61 4.99
CA ILE A 145 5.80 0.79 4.59
C ILE A 145 6.80 0.89 3.43
N ALA A 146 7.98 0.30 3.56
CA ALA A 146 9.01 0.36 2.51
C ALA A 146 8.47 -0.20 1.18
N SER A 147 7.74 -1.31 1.25
CA SER A 147 7.19 -1.96 0.07
C SER A 147 6.04 -1.19 -0.60
N SER A 148 5.16 -0.55 0.18
CA SER A 148 4.08 0.27 -0.36
C SER A 148 4.55 1.43 -1.23
N ARG A 149 5.83 1.85 -1.11
CA ARG A 149 6.42 2.97 -1.86
C ARG A 149 7.06 2.57 -3.18
N VAL A 150 7.39 1.30 -3.36
CA VAL A 150 8.14 0.81 -4.54
C VAL A 150 7.32 0.95 -5.82
N PHE A 151 6.07 0.49 -5.81
CA PHE A 151 5.18 0.61 -6.99
C PHE A 151 4.89 2.07 -7.37
N PRO A 152 4.46 2.96 -6.45
CA PRO A 152 4.28 4.38 -6.75
C PRO A 152 5.53 5.04 -7.33
N THR A 153 6.69 4.79 -6.72
CA THR A 153 7.96 5.40 -7.15
C THR A 153 8.32 4.96 -8.57
N VAL A 154 8.26 3.67 -8.87
CA VAL A 154 8.56 3.14 -10.20
C VAL A 154 7.56 3.66 -11.22
N LYS A 155 6.26 3.61 -10.92
CA LYS A 155 5.21 4.12 -11.82
C LYS A 155 5.43 5.61 -12.12
N ARG A 156 5.63 6.44 -11.10
CA ARG A 156 5.87 7.88 -11.27
C ARG A 156 7.11 8.16 -12.11
N ALA A 157 8.23 7.50 -11.81
CA ALA A 157 9.48 7.68 -12.55
C ALA A 157 9.34 7.28 -14.04
N MET A 158 8.47 6.32 -14.34
CA MET A 158 8.20 5.83 -15.70
C MET A 158 7.04 6.55 -16.41
N GLY A 159 6.41 7.57 -15.79
CA GLY A 159 5.31 8.31 -16.39
C GLY A 159 3.91 7.69 -16.24
N TYR A 160 3.75 6.70 -15.37
CA TYR A 160 2.47 6.03 -15.05
C TYR A 160 1.85 6.50 -13.72
N GLY A 161 2.37 7.58 -13.13
CA GLY A 161 1.85 8.14 -11.88
C GLY A 161 0.48 8.79 -12.10
N GLN A 162 -0.44 8.56 -11.17
CA GLN A 162 -1.77 9.18 -11.17
C GLN A 162 -2.14 9.52 -9.72
N ALA A 163 -2.58 10.76 -9.48
CA ALA A 163 -2.94 11.22 -8.14
C ALA A 163 -4.12 10.43 -7.55
N CYS A 164 -4.19 10.38 -6.23
CA CYS A 164 -5.35 9.87 -5.50
C CYS A 164 -6.48 10.90 -5.62
N GLN A 165 -7.63 10.49 -6.16
CA GLN A 165 -8.84 11.33 -6.20
C GLN A 165 -10.00 10.60 -5.54
N ARG A 166 -10.31 9.40 -6.04
CA ARG A 166 -11.35 8.51 -5.53
C ARG A 166 -10.89 7.07 -5.65
N VAL A 167 -11.38 6.24 -4.76
CA VAL A 167 -11.21 4.79 -4.77
C VAL A 167 -12.54 4.12 -4.53
N VAL A 168 -12.65 2.84 -4.89
CA VAL A 168 -13.83 2.02 -4.64
C VAL A 168 -13.51 0.98 -3.58
N ILE A 169 -14.26 1.01 -2.47
CA ILE A 169 -14.12 0.09 -1.34
C ILE A 169 -15.45 -0.66 -1.19
N ALA A 170 -15.44 -1.97 -1.40
CA ALA A 170 -16.65 -2.81 -1.34
C ALA A 170 -17.85 -2.28 -2.16
N GLY A 171 -17.58 -1.68 -3.32
CA GLY A 171 -18.59 -1.12 -4.23
C GLY A 171 -18.98 0.33 -3.96
N GLU A 172 -18.48 0.93 -2.89
CA GLU A 172 -18.73 2.32 -2.50
C GLU A 172 -17.58 3.23 -2.93
N GLN A 173 -17.90 4.43 -3.42
CA GLN A 173 -16.88 5.43 -3.74
C GLN A 173 -16.44 6.16 -2.48
N THR A 174 -15.13 6.23 -2.26
CA THR A 174 -14.51 6.93 -1.14
C THR A 174 -13.57 8.00 -1.70
N GLU A 175 -13.66 9.21 -1.17
CA GLU A 175 -12.76 10.30 -1.53
C GLU A 175 -11.36 10.02 -0.97
N ALA A 176 -10.35 10.08 -1.83
CA ALA A 176 -8.97 9.72 -1.50
C ALA A 176 -7.99 10.86 -1.79
N ALA A 177 -8.47 12.05 -2.14
CA ALA A 177 -7.59 13.20 -2.33
C ALA A 177 -6.83 13.52 -1.03
N LEU A 178 -5.51 13.71 -1.13
CA LEU A 178 -4.69 14.11 0.01
C LEU A 178 -5.16 15.46 0.56
N GLY A 179 -5.10 15.64 1.88
CA GLY A 179 -5.57 16.87 2.54
C GLY A 179 -4.95 18.17 1.99
N THR A 180 -3.70 18.12 1.51
CA THR A 180 -3.04 19.27 0.85
C THR A 180 -3.64 19.61 -0.52
N ALA A 181 -4.27 18.65 -1.20
CA ALA A 181 -4.98 18.83 -2.47
C ALA A 181 -6.47 19.17 -2.27
N ARG A 182 -7.07 18.82 -1.13
CA ARG A 182 -8.44 19.21 -0.75
C ARG A 182 -8.61 20.70 -0.39
N ALA A 183 -7.51 21.37 -0.06
CA ALA A 183 -7.48 22.78 0.34
C ALA A 183 -7.20 23.76 -0.82
N ALA A 184 -6.99 23.26 -2.04
CA ALA A 184 -6.73 24.03 -3.26
C ALA A 184 -7.95 24.02 -4.18
#